data_AF-A0A8T1Q0S0-F1
#
_entry.id   AF-A0A8T1Q0S0-F1
#
_cell.length_a   1.000
_cell.length_b   1.000
_cell.length_c   1.000
_cell.angle_alpha   90.00
_cell.angle_beta   90.00
_cell.angle_gamma   90.00
#
_symmetry.space_group_name_H-M   'P 1'
#
loop_
_entity.id
_entity.type
_entity.pdbx_description
1 polymer ?
#
loop_
_entity_poly.entity_id
_entity_poly.type
_entity_poly.pdbx_seq_one_letter_code
_entity_poly.pdbx_strand_id
1 'polypeptide(L)'
;MQVPLRLYSLDELRLNGIEASSLLSPVDATLGSIERNLQLAAALGGLAAWNVLGFSPQQVLYFSLGLLFLWTLDSVSFDGGVGSLVLDTIGHTFSQKYHNRVVQHEAGHFLIAYLVGILPKGYTLTSLEALKKEGSLNVQAGTAFVDFEFVEETLNRFSCIALAGVAAEYLLYGIAEGGLADVNKLDMLLKSLAFTQKKADSQVRWSVLNTVLLLRRHELARAKLAEAMSMGKSIGTCIGIIEETIDDSDIQLQLG
;
A
#
# COMPACT_ATOMS: atom_id res chain seq x y z
N MET A 1 -22.43 -10.15 -4.06
CA MET A 1 -22.10 -11.13 -5.12
C MET A 1 -21.18 -12.17 -4.53
N GLN A 2 -21.66 -13.39 -4.29
CA GLN A 2 -20.80 -14.51 -3.88
C GLN A 2 -20.16 -15.04 -5.16
N VAL A 3 -19.03 -14.46 -5.57
CA VAL A 3 -18.24 -15.02 -6.66
C VAL A 3 -17.68 -16.35 -6.13
N PRO A 4 -18.07 -17.51 -6.70
CA PRO A 4 -17.65 -18.80 -6.16
C PRO A 4 -16.12 -18.86 -6.16
N LEU A 5 -15.55 -19.33 -5.04
CA LEU A 5 -14.10 -19.49 -4.89
C LEU A 5 -13.63 -20.62 -5.82
N ARG A 6 -13.39 -20.28 -7.09
CA ARG A 6 -12.78 -21.19 -8.06
C ARG A 6 -11.27 -21.19 -7.83
N LEU A 7 -10.68 -22.38 -7.81
CA LEU A 7 -9.22 -22.54 -7.73
C LEU A 7 -8.61 -22.01 -9.03
N TYR A 8 -8.06 -20.80 -8.99
CA TYR A 8 -7.39 -20.21 -10.15
C TYR A 8 -5.95 -20.67 -10.27
N SER A 9 -5.53 -21.03 -11.48
CA SER A 9 -4.12 -21.31 -11.80
C SER A 9 -3.37 -20.03 -12.17
N LEU A 10 -2.03 -20.08 -12.12
CA LEU A 10 -1.21 -18.96 -12.61
C LEU A 10 -1.40 -18.71 -14.11
N ASP A 11 -1.73 -19.76 -14.87
CA ASP A 11 -1.99 -19.64 -16.30
C ASP A 11 -3.33 -18.93 -16.57
N GLU A 12 -4.34 -19.12 -15.73
CA GLU A 12 -5.61 -18.36 -15.83
C GLU A 12 -5.41 -16.88 -15.51
N LEU A 13 -4.52 -16.52 -14.58
CA LEU A 13 -4.14 -15.12 -14.36
C LEU A 13 -3.46 -14.53 -15.60
N ARG A 14 -2.50 -15.27 -16.20
CA ARG A 14 -1.82 -14.85 -17.44
C ARG A 14 -2.78 -14.69 -18.61
N LEU A 15 -3.77 -15.58 -18.76
CA LEU A 15 -4.81 -15.47 -19.77
C LEU A 15 -5.66 -14.18 -19.61
N ASN A 16 -5.78 -13.67 -18.38
CA ASN A 16 -6.41 -12.38 -18.09
C ASN A 16 -5.43 -11.18 -18.14
N GLY A 17 -4.20 -11.41 -18.63
CA GLY A 17 -3.15 -10.40 -18.71
C GLY A 17 -2.66 -9.95 -17.34
N ILE A 18 -2.59 -10.86 -16.37
CA ILE A 18 -2.10 -10.59 -15.01
C ILE A 18 -0.82 -11.41 -14.77
N GLU A 19 0.29 -10.71 -14.57
CA GLU A 19 1.56 -11.32 -14.18
C GLU A 19 1.71 -11.29 -12.66
N ALA A 20 1.47 -12.44 -12.01
CA ALA A 20 1.49 -12.55 -10.56
C ALA A 20 2.83 -12.11 -9.93
N SER A 21 3.97 -12.37 -10.58
CA SER A 21 5.29 -11.94 -10.10
C SER A 21 5.43 -10.41 -10.04
N SER A 22 4.92 -9.72 -11.06
CA SER A 22 5.03 -8.27 -11.20
C SER A 22 4.04 -7.52 -10.28
N LEU A 23 2.99 -8.21 -9.81
CA LEU A 23 1.97 -7.68 -8.91
C LEU A 23 2.24 -8.00 -7.44
N LEU A 24 2.65 -9.24 -7.13
CA LEU A 24 2.79 -9.74 -5.74
C LEU A 24 4.22 -9.67 -5.19
N SER A 25 5.18 -9.19 -5.97
CA SER A 25 6.55 -8.94 -5.51
C SER A 25 6.92 -7.47 -5.72
N PRO A 26 6.43 -6.55 -4.87
CA PRO A 26 6.74 -5.14 -4.99
C PRO A 26 8.25 -4.90 -4.97
N VAL A 27 8.72 -4.02 -5.85
CA VAL A 27 10.12 -3.61 -5.91
C VAL A 27 10.16 -2.11 -5.65
N ASP A 28 10.61 -1.66 -4.48
CA ASP A 28 10.66 -0.24 -4.07
C ASP A 28 11.64 0.61 -4.93
N ALA A 29 11.49 0.62 -6.25
CA ALA A 29 12.45 1.15 -7.20
C ALA A 29 12.50 2.68 -7.17
N THR A 30 11.34 3.34 -7.11
CA THR A 30 11.27 4.81 -7.00
C THR A 30 11.79 5.30 -5.66
N LEU A 31 11.27 4.77 -4.55
CA LEU A 31 11.69 5.19 -3.21
C LEU A 31 13.15 4.81 -2.94
N GLY A 32 13.59 3.62 -3.34
CA GLY A 32 14.99 3.19 -3.21
C GLY A 32 15.96 4.02 -4.06
N SER A 33 15.53 4.54 -5.22
CA SER A 33 16.33 5.51 -5.96
C SER A 33 16.46 6.85 -5.22
N ILE A 34 15.40 7.30 -4.55
CA ILE A 34 15.42 8.55 -3.77
C ILE A 34 16.34 8.37 -2.56
N GLU A 35 16.22 7.25 -1.85
CA GLU A 35 17.08 6.90 -0.72
C GLU A 35 18.56 6.91 -1.13
N ARG A 36 18.93 6.22 -2.21
CA ARG A 36 20.32 6.18 -2.70
C ARG A 36 20.84 7.57 -3.04
N ASN A 37 20.04 8.41 -3.70
CA ASN A 37 20.43 9.77 -4.03
C ASN A 37 20.61 10.62 -2.76
N LEU A 38 19.77 10.43 -1.74
CA LEU A 38 19.87 11.10 -0.45
C LEU A 38 21.14 10.66 0.30
N GLN A 39 21.48 9.37 0.29
CA GLN A 39 22.71 8.84 0.89
C GLN A 39 23.96 9.44 0.21
N LEU A 40 23.97 9.52 -1.12
CA LEU A 40 25.06 10.17 -1.87
C LEU A 40 25.17 11.66 -1.54
N ALA A 41 24.03 12.37 -1.48
CA ALA A 41 24.00 13.78 -1.11
C ALA A 41 24.48 14.00 0.34
N ALA A 42 24.11 13.11 1.27
CA ALA A 42 24.55 13.16 2.65
C ALA A 42 26.06 12.90 2.77
N ALA A 43 26.60 11.93 2.02
CA ALA A 43 28.04 11.66 1.99
C ALA A 43 28.84 12.84 1.43
N LEU A 44 28.42 13.38 0.28
CA LEU A 44 29.05 14.56 -0.33
C LEU A 44 28.92 15.81 0.55
N GLY A 45 27.74 16.01 1.14
CA GLY A 45 27.48 17.09 2.09
C GLY A 45 28.32 16.98 3.35
N GLY A 46 28.49 15.77 3.89
CA GLY A 46 29.37 15.49 5.02
C GLY A 46 30.85 15.78 4.71
N LEU A 47 31.32 15.37 3.53
CA LEU A 47 32.68 15.68 3.05
C LEU A 47 32.88 17.19 2.85
N ALA A 48 31.90 17.87 2.25
CA ALA A 48 31.96 19.32 2.07
C ALA A 48 31.96 20.04 3.44
N ALA A 49 31.09 19.62 4.36
CA ALA A 49 31.01 20.18 5.71
C ALA A 49 32.31 19.96 6.50
N TRP A 50 32.92 18.77 6.40
CA TRP A 50 34.26 18.54 6.94
C TRP A 50 35.24 19.61 6.43
N ASN A 51 35.36 19.75 5.10
CA ASN A 51 36.35 20.64 4.49
C ASN A 51 36.09 22.12 4.82
N VAL A 52 34.83 22.56 4.82
CA VAL A 52 34.47 23.97 5.02
C VAL A 52 34.49 24.37 6.50
N LEU A 53 34.00 23.50 7.39
CA LEU A 53 33.89 23.79 8.82
C LEU A 53 35.13 23.37 9.61
N GLY A 54 36.08 22.66 8.97
CA GLY A 54 37.34 22.27 9.56
C GLY A 54 37.20 21.30 10.73
N PHE A 55 36.21 20.40 10.68
CA PHE A 55 35.95 19.46 11.77
C PHE A 55 37.18 18.59 12.06
N SER A 56 37.47 18.40 13.36
CA SER A 56 38.55 17.50 13.77
C SER A 56 38.15 16.03 13.56
N PRO A 57 39.12 15.11 13.39
CA PRO A 57 38.82 13.68 13.29
C PRO A 57 37.99 13.13 14.47
N GLN A 58 38.19 13.66 15.68
CA GLN A 58 37.40 13.28 16.85
C GLN A 58 35.95 13.73 16.75
N GLN A 59 35.70 14.96 16.25
CA GLN A 59 34.34 15.46 16.05
C GLN A 59 33.60 14.62 15.02
N VAL A 60 34.24 14.29 13.90
CA VAL A 60 33.65 13.42 12.87
C VAL A 60 33.34 12.03 13.42
N LEU A 61 34.22 11.48 14.25
CA LEU A 61 33.96 10.20 14.94
C LEU A 61 32.74 10.29 15.86
N TYR A 62 32.61 11.34 16.66
CA TYR A 62 31.45 11.52 17.53
C TYR A 62 30.15 11.72 16.76
N PHE A 63 30.15 12.49 15.67
CA PHE A 63 28.99 12.62 14.80
C PHE A 63 28.60 11.28 14.18
N SER A 64 29.58 10.50 13.72
CA SER A 64 29.34 9.19 13.12
C SER A 64 28.76 8.20 14.13
N LEU A 65 29.30 8.18 15.36
CA LEU A 65 28.77 7.37 16.47
C LEU A 65 27.35 7.79 16.86
N GLY A 66 27.08 9.09 16.91
CA GLY A 66 25.75 9.63 17.19
C GLY A 66 24.73 9.22 16.13
N LEU A 67 25.08 9.33 14.85
CA LEU A 67 24.23 8.89 13.74
C LEU A 67 23.99 7.37 13.76
N LEU A 68 25.05 6.58 14.00
CA LEU A 68 24.94 5.13 14.11
C LEU A 68 24.07 4.71 15.29
N PHE A 69 24.17 5.41 16.42
CA PHE A 69 23.32 5.19 17.58
C PHE A 69 21.85 5.51 17.25
N LEU A 70 21.56 6.66 16.64
CA LEU A 70 20.20 7.02 16.23
C LEU A 70 19.62 6.01 15.22
N TRP A 71 20.42 5.58 14.25
CA TRP A 71 20.02 4.57 13.28
C TRP A 71 19.73 3.22 13.96
N THR A 72 20.57 2.81 14.91
CA THR A 72 20.37 1.57 15.68
C THR A 72 19.13 1.67 16.57
N LEU A 73 18.93 2.82 17.23
CA LEU A 73 17.73 3.06 18.04
C LEU A 73 16.46 2.95 17.22
N ASP A 74 16.43 3.57 16.04
CA ASP A 74 15.28 3.48 15.13
C ASP A 74 15.02 2.05 14.66
N SER A 75 16.07 1.34 14.24
CA SER A 75 15.97 -0.05 13.76
C SER A 75 15.45 -0.99 14.86
N VAL A 76 15.90 -0.83 16.10
CA VAL A 76 15.53 -1.73 17.21
C VAL A 76 14.20 -1.32 17.86
N SER A 77 13.95 -0.03 18.03
CA SER A 77 12.79 0.45 18.80
C SER A 77 11.55 0.66 17.95
N PHE A 78 11.73 0.98 16.67
CA PHE A 78 10.66 1.36 15.75
C PHE A 78 10.68 0.57 14.44
N ASP A 79 11.49 -0.50 14.33
CA ASP A 79 11.64 -1.32 13.11
C ASP A 79 12.01 -0.47 11.86
N GLY A 80 12.76 0.62 12.07
CA GLY A 80 13.11 1.58 11.01
C GLY A 80 12.01 2.59 10.65
N GLY A 81 10.96 2.69 11.48
CA GLY A 81 9.79 3.54 11.25
C GLY A 81 10.07 5.04 11.16
N VAL A 82 11.08 5.56 11.88
CA VAL A 82 11.44 6.98 11.79
C VAL A 82 12.16 7.27 10.48
N GLY A 83 13.10 6.41 10.09
CA GLY A 83 13.79 6.50 8.82
C GLY A 83 12.84 6.40 7.62
N SER A 84 11.91 5.45 7.65
CA SER A 84 10.91 5.29 6.59
C SER A 84 9.99 6.50 6.48
N LEU A 85 9.57 7.08 7.61
CA LEU A 85 8.74 8.30 7.63
C LEU A 85 9.48 9.52 7.04
N VAL A 86 10.78 9.67 7.34
CA VAL A 86 11.60 10.75 6.75
C VAL A 86 11.75 10.53 5.24
N LEU A 87 12.05 9.31 4.80
CA LEU A 87 12.19 8.96 3.39
C LEU A 87 10.88 9.15 2.62
N ASP A 88 9.75 8.73 3.19
CA ASP A 88 8.41 8.92 2.63
C ASP A 88 8.07 10.41 2.48
N THR A 89 8.31 11.21 3.52
CA THR A 89 8.08 12.67 3.50
C THR A 89 8.92 13.35 2.42
N ILE A 90 10.21 13.00 2.31
CA ILE A 90 11.10 13.51 1.25
C ILE A 90 10.62 13.02 -0.11
N GLY A 91 10.21 11.76 -0.22
CA GLY A 91 9.70 11.14 -1.44
C GLY A 91 8.51 11.90 -2.00
N HIS A 92 7.50 12.18 -1.18
CA HIS A 92 6.33 12.98 -1.57
C HIS A 92 6.67 14.44 -1.92
N THR A 93 7.68 15.03 -1.24
CA THR A 93 8.06 16.44 -1.46
C THR A 93 8.88 16.62 -2.75
N PHE A 94 9.75 15.66 -3.08
CA PHE A 94 10.72 15.81 -4.17
C PHE A 94 10.40 14.97 -5.41
N SER A 95 9.50 13.98 -5.33
CA SER A 95 9.15 13.09 -6.43
C SER A 95 7.65 13.07 -6.69
N GLN A 96 7.22 13.81 -7.72
CA GLN A 96 5.84 13.74 -8.21
C GLN A 96 5.47 12.33 -8.68
N LYS A 97 6.44 11.57 -9.20
CA LYS A 97 6.25 10.17 -9.61
C LYS A 97 5.88 9.29 -8.42
N TYR A 98 6.58 9.44 -7.29
CA TYR A 98 6.30 8.69 -6.07
C TYR A 98 4.96 9.12 -5.47
N HIS A 99 4.72 10.43 -5.36
CA HIS A 99 3.43 10.95 -4.89
C HIS A 99 2.26 10.40 -5.71
N ASN A 100 2.34 10.45 -7.05
CA ASN A 100 1.28 9.94 -7.91
C ASN A 100 1.06 8.44 -7.74
N ARG A 101 2.14 7.64 -7.58
CA ARG A 101 2.04 6.20 -7.31
C ARG A 101 1.26 5.92 -6.03
N VAL A 102 1.66 6.55 -4.91
CA VAL A 102 1.01 6.37 -3.61
C VAL A 102 -0.46 6.80 -3.65
N VAL A 103 -0.77 7.94 -4.26
CA VAL A 103 -2.17 8.39 -4.41
C VAL A 103 -3.01 7.35 -5.15
N GLN A 104 -2.46 6.74 -6.21
CA GLN A 104 -3.17 5.71 -6.98
C GLN A 104 -3.30 4.40 -6.20
N HIS A 105 -2.29 4.04 -5.40
CA HIS A 105 -2.32 2.91 -4.47
C HIS A 105 -3.45 3.07 -3.45
N GLU A 106 -3.50 4.22 -2.77
CA GLU A 106 -4.54 4.53 -1.78
C GLU A 106 -5.93 4.66 -2.39
N ALA A 107 -6.05 5.22 -3.59
CA ALA A 107 -7.31 5.26 -4.32
C ALA A 107 -7.81 3.85 -4.71
N GLY A 108 -6.89 2.92 -4.99
CA GLY A 108 -7.21 1.50 -5.18
C GLY A 108 -7.85 0.89 -3.94
N HIS A 109 -7.20 1.05 -2.78
CA HIS A 109 -7.72 0.62 -1.47
C HIS A 109 -9.11 1.19 -1.18
N PHE A 110 -9.27 2.50 -1.33
CA PHE A 110 -10.53 3.19 -1.04
C PHE A 110 -11.66 2.69 -1.95
N LEU A 111 -11.44 2.64 -3.26
CA LEU A 111 -12.46 2.23 -4.22
C LEU A 111 -12.90 0.79 -3.99
N ILE A 112 -11.95 -0.13 -3.80
CA ILE A 112 -12.29 -1.54 -3.58
C ILE A 112 -13.01 -1.73 -2.25
N ALA A 113 -12.57 -1.05 -1.18
CA ALA A 113 -13.29 -1.08 0.10
C ALA A 113 -14.75 -0.65 -0.06
N TYR A 114 -14.99 0.45 -0.77
CA TYR A 114 -16.34 0.93 -1.06
C TYR A 114 -17.17 -0.11 -1.86
N LEU A 115 -16.62 -0.65 -2.95
CA LEU A 115 -17.30 -1.62 -3.83
C LEU A 115 -17.63 -2.94 -3.13
N VAL A 116 -16.79 -3.40 -2.19
CA VAL A 116 -17.04 -4.63 -1.42
C VAL A 116 -17.90 -4.39 -0.17
N GLY A 117 -18.46 -3.18 -0.01
CA GLY A 117 -19.39 -2.83 1.05
C GLY A 117 -18.74 -2.57 2.41
N ILE A 118 -17.46 -2.18 2.43
CA ILE A 118 -16.74 -1.77 3.64
C ILE A 118 -16.50 -0.27 3.57
N LEU A 119 -17.25 0.51 4.34
CA LEU A 119 -17.13 1.97 4.33
C LEU A 119 -15.75 2.41 4.88
N PRO A 120 -14.92 3.11 4.09
CA PRO A 120 -13.63 3.59 4.58
C PRO A 120 -13.82 4.61 5.71
N LYS A 121 -13.19 4.35 6.88
CA LYS A 121 -13.21 5.29 8.02
C LYS A 121 -12.29 6.50 7.81
N GLY A 122 -11.37 6.42 6.84
CA GLY A 122 -10.44 7.47 6.45
C GLY A 122 -9.31 6.93 5.58
N TYR A 123 -8.54 7.84 4.99
CA TYR A 123 -7.30 7.55 4.27
C TYR A 123 -6.20 8.51 4.75
N THR A 124 -4.96 8.16 4.48
CA THR A 124 -3.75 8.95 4.73
C THR A 124 -2.78 8.72 3.59
N LEU A 125 -2.21 9.79 3.02
CA LEU A 125 -1.35 9.67 1.85
C LEU A 125 0.13 9.64 2.22
N THR A 126 0.46 10.00 3.45
CA THR A 126 1.84 9.97 3.97
C THR A 126 1.87 9.33 5.34
N SER A 127 3.02 8.75 5.68
CA SER A 127 3.30 8.17 7.00
C SER A 127 3.20 9.23 8.12
N LEU A 128 3.53 10.48 7.82
CA LEU A 128 3.38 11.60 8.75
C LEU A 128 1.91 11.94 9.04
N GLU A 129 1.05 11.92 8.03
CA GLU A 129 -0.40 12.08 8.21
C GLU A 129 -0.99 10.95 9.05
N ALA A 130 -0.57 9.70 8.80
CA ALA A 130 -0.93 8.53 9.60
C ALA A 130 -0.53 8.71 11.06
N LEU A 131 0.72 9.11 11.33
CA LEU A 131 1.20 9.35 12.68
C LEU A 131 0.41 10.46 13.40
N LYS A 132 0.13 11.57 12.70
CA LYS A 132 -0.60 12.71 13.27
C LYS A 132 -2.07 12.38 13.56
N LYS A 133 -2.67 11.51 12.76
CA LYS A 133 -4.10 11.16 12.83
C LYS A 133 -4.37 10.00 13.79
N GLU A 134 -3.50 8.99 13.85
CA GLU A 134 -3.70 7.77 14.63
C GLU A 134 -2.86 7.70 15.91
N GLY A 135 -1.83 8.54 16.05
CA GLY A 135 -1.06 8.69 17.30
C GLY A 135 -0.30 7.43 17.76
N SER A 136 -0.20 6.41 16.91
CA SER A 136 0.42 5.12 17.23
C SER A 136 1.20 4.58 16.03
N LEU A 137 2.38 4.02 16.30
CA LEU A 137 3.21 3.26 15.34
C LEU A 137 2.92 1.75 15.41
N ASN A 138 1.96 1.31 16.22
CA ASN A 138 1.75 -0.12 16.47
C ASN A 138 0.29 -0.39 16.86
N VAL A 139 -0.50 -0.91 15.93
CA VAL A 139 -1.85 -1.41 16.23
C VAL A 139 -1.91 -2.89 15.86
N GLN A 140 -1.54 -3.71 16.83
CA GLN A 140 -1.79 -5.15 16.83
C GLN A 140 -3.11 -5.38 17.58
N ALA A 141 -4.11 -5.94 16.90
CA ALA A 141 -5.39 -6.31 17.52
C ALA A 141 -5.65 -7.82 17.37
N GLY A 142 -5.93 -8.47 18.50
CA GLY A 142 -6.28 -9.89 18.64
C GLY A 142 -7.80 -10.16 18.58
N THR A 143 -8.15 -11.44 18.64
CA THR A 143 -9.20 -12.15 17.88
C THR A 143 -10.61 -12.23 18.49
N ALA A 144 -11.61 -12.54 17.64
CA ALA A 144 -12.86 -13.23 18.00
C ALA A 144 -13.36 -14.09 16.80
N PHE A 145 -13.66 -15.37 17.04
CA PHE A 145 -14.11 -16.32 16.02
C PHE A 145 -15.63 -16.22 15.80
N VAL A 146 -16.05 -16.14 14.54
CA VAL A 146 -17.44 -16.23 14.05
C VAL A 146 -17.52 -17.36 13.02
N ASP A 147 -18.70 -17.91 12.76
CA ASP A 147 -18.96 -19.03 11.84
C ASP A 147 -18.12 -19.00 10.54
N PHE A 148 -17.62 -20.17 10.13
CA PHE A 148 -16.70 -20.32 8.98
C PHE A 148 -17.22 -19.70 7.68
N GLU A 149 -18.54 -19.72 7.45
CA GLU A 149 -19.18 -19.17 6.25
C GLU A 149 -19.20 -17.62 6.27
N PHE A 150 -19.38 -17.02 7.45
CA PHE A 150 -19.23 -15.59 7.68
C PHE A 150 -17.75 -15.15 7.61
N VAL A 151 -16.82 -16.02 8.00
CA VAL A 151 -15.37 -15.80 7.88
C VAL A 151 -14.92 -15.80 6.42
N GLU A 152 -15.45 -16.67 5.56
CA GLU A 152 -15.04 -16.72 4.15
C GLU A 152 -15.44 -15.48 3.36
N GLU A 153 -16.68 -14.99 3.52
CA GLU A 153 -17.09 -13.75 2.85
C GLU A 153 -16.29 -12.55 3.35
N THR A 154 -16.08 -12.48 4.66
CA THR A 154 -15.27 -11.42 5.28
C THR A 154 -13.82 -11.48 4.80
N LEU A 155 -13.23 -12.67 4.75
CA LEU A 155 -11.87 -12.91 4.26
C LEU A 155 -11.71 -12.51 2.80
N ASN A 156 -12.70 -12.82 1.95
CA ASN A 156 -12.69 -12.44 0.54
C ASN A 156 -12.62 -10.92 0.38
N ARG A 157 -13.46 -10.18 1.12
CA ARG A 157 -13.46 -8.71 1.09
C ARG A 157 -12.12 -8.15 1.57
N PHE A 158 -11.60 -8.64 2.68
CA PHE A 158 -10.30 -8.21 3.21
C PHE A 158 -9.13 -8.53 2.27
N SER A 159 -9.15 -9.70 1.63
CA SER A 159 -8.11 -10.10 0.68
C SER A 159 -8.11 -9.22 -0.56
N CYS A 160 -9.31 -8.87 -1.07
CA CYS A 160 -9.45 -7.94 -2.19
C CYS A 160 -8.94 -6.54 -1.83
N ILE A 161 -9.28 -6.03 -0.64
CA ILE A 161 -8.81 -4.73 -0.14
C ILE A 161 -7.30 -4.77 0.02
N ALA A 162 -6.71 -5.74 0.73
CA ALA A 162 -5.27 -5.80 0.95
C ALA A 162 -4.45 -5.79 -0.35
N LEU A 163 -5.00 -6.34 -1.43
CA LEU A 163 -4.35 -6.38 -2.75
C LEU A 163 -4.73 -5.21 -3.67
N ALA A 164 -5.63 -4.31 -3.25
CA ALA A 164 -6.16 -3.24 -4.09
C ALA A 164 -5.12 -2.20 -4.47
N GLY A 165 -4.28 -1.79 -3.53
CA GLY A 165 -3.19 -0.87 -3.81
C GLY A 165 -2.18 -1.43 -4.82
N VAL A 166 -1.64 -2.63 -4.57
CA VAL A 166 -0.68 -3.27 -5.50
C VAL A 166 -1.29 -3.57 -6.87
N ALA A 167 -2.58 -3.90 -6.92
CA ALA A 167 -3.30 -4.08 -8.19
C ALA A 167 -3.49 -2.76 -8.95
N ALA A 168 -3.77 -1.65 -8.26
CA ALA A 168 -3.88 -0.33 -8.88
C ALA A 168 -2.54 0.12 -9.45
N GLU A 169 -1.45 -0.06 -8.71
CA GLU A 169 -0.11 0.22 -9.20
C GLU A 169 0.27 -0.64 -10.42
N TYR A 170 0.00 -1.94 -10.35
CA TYR A 170 0.25 -2.86 -11.46
C TYR A 170 -0.50 -2.45 -12.73
N LEU A 171 -1.78 -2.06 -12.61
CA LEU A 171 -2.60 -1.65 -13.76
C LEU A 171 -2.09 -0.38 -14.43
N LEU A 172 -1.52 0.56 -13.67
CA LEU A 172 -1.04 1.84 -14.20
C LEU A 172 0.41 1.81 -14.67
N TYR A 173 1.26 1.05 -13.97
CA TYR A 173 2.72 1.13 -14.12
C TYR A 173 3.35 -0.20 -14.55
N GLY A 174 2.57 -1.27 -14.67
CA GLY A 174 3.03 -2.61 -15.03
C GLY A 174 3.76 -3.37 -13.91
N ILE A 175 4.08 -2.70 -12.80
CA ILE A 175 4.74 -3.28 -11.64
C ILE A 175 4.30 -2.57 -10.35
N ALA A 176 4.07 -3.36 -9.30
CA ALA A 176 3.89 -2.84 -7.96
C ALA A 176 5.26 -2.44 -7.38
N GLU A 177 5.33 -1.27 -6.74
CA GLU A 177 6.50 -0.81 -6.01
C GLU A 177 6.20 -0.73 -4.52
N GLY A 178 4.98 -0.36 -4.11
CA GLY A 178 4.54 -0.34 -2.71
C GLY A 178 3.70 -1.55 -2.28
N GLY A 179 3.15 -1.52 -1.06
CA GLY A 179 2.16 -2.50 -0.59
C GLY A 179 2.69 -3.80 0.01
N LEU A 180 4.01 -3.94 0.22
CA LEU A 180 4.58 -5.11 0.88
C LEU A 180 3.98 -5.34 2.29
N ALA A 181 3.74 -4.26 3.04
CA ALA A 181 3.08 -4.34 4.34
C ALA A 181 1.64 -4.90 4.23
N ASP A 182 0.91 -4.54 3.17
CA ASP A 182 -0.47 -5.01 2.94
C ASP A 182 -0.49 -6.50 2.58
N VAL A 183 0.42 -6.94 1.70
CA VAL A 183 0.62 -8.34 1.33
C VAL A 183 1.03 -9.19 2.55
N ASN A 184 1.96 -8.68 3.38
CA ASN A 184 2.39 -9.37 4.60
C ASN A 184 1.28 -9.46 5.65
N LYS A 185 0.45 -8.42 5.80
CA LYS A 185 -0.74 -8.46 6.67
C LYS A 185 -1.71 -9.55 6.22
N LEU A 186 -1.95 -9.66 4.91
CA LEU A 186 -2.78 -10.73 4.34
C LEU A 186 -2.17 -12.10 4.61
N ASP A 187 -0.86 -12.29 4.38
CA ASP A 187 -0.17 -13.55 4.66
C ASP A 187 -0.24 -13.95 6.14
N MET A 188 0.01 -13.00 7.06
CA MET A 188 -0.14 -13.23 8.51
C MET A 188 -1.57 -13.63 8.88
N LEU A 189 -2.57 -12.98 8.29
CA LEU A 189 -3.98 -13.31 8.51
C LEU A 189 -4.30 -14.74 8.05
N LEU A 190 -3.86 -15.11 6.83
CA LEU A 190 -4.07 -16.46 6.30
C LEU A 190 -3.38 -17.54 7.15
N LYS A 191 -2.16 -17.25 7.63
CA LYS A 191 -1.43 -18.13 8.58
C LYS A 191 -2.17 -18.26 9.91
N SER A 192 -2.71 -17.17 10.45
CA SER A 192 -3.48 -17.20 11.71
C SER A 192 -4.76 -18.03 11.62
N LEU A 193 -5.36 -18.11 10.42
CA LEU A 193 -6.50 -18.97 10.11
C LEU A 193 -6.10 -20.43 9.80
N ALA A 194 -4.83 -20.79 9.97
CA ALA A 194 -4.27 -22.10 9.69
C ALA A 194 -4.49 -22.58 8.24
N PHE A 195 -4.46 -21.67 7.26
CA PHE A 195 -4.57 -22.04 5.86
C PHE A 195 -3.34 -22.84 5.42
N THR A 196 -3.58 -23.89 4.63
CA THR A 196 -2.48 -24.54 3.89
C THR A 196 -1.97 -23.60 2.81
N GLN A 197 -0.70 -23.75 2.41
CA GLN A 197 -0.11 -22.95 1.33
C GLN A 197 -0.96 -22.99 0.05
N LYS A 198 -1.48 -24.17 -0.32
CA LYS A 198 -2.38 -24.33 -1.47
C LYS A 198 -3.68 -23.52 -1.33
N LYS A 199 -4.27 -23.46 -0.12
CA LYS A 199 -5.49 -22.68 0.13
C LYS A 199 -5.18 -21.17 0.11
N ALA A 200 -4.08 -20.75 0.73
CA ALA A 200 -3.60 -19.36 0.71
C ALA A 200 -3.32 -18.88 -0.72
N ASP A 201 -2.58 -19.65 -1.53
CA ASP A 201 -2.32 -19.35 -2.93
C ASP A 201 -3.62 -19.17 -3.73
N SER A 202 -4.59 -20.04 -3.50
CA SER A 202 -5.87 -19.99 -4.18
C SER A 202 -6.66 -18.74 -3.79
N GLN A 203 -6.65 -18.38 -2.50
CA GLN A 203 -7.26 -17.16 -2.00
C GLN A 203 -6.63 -15.92 -2.62
N VAL A 204 -5.29 -15.86 -2.66
CA VAL A 204 -4.54 -14.73 -3.22
C VAL A 204 -4.85 -14.60 -4.72
N ARG A 205 -4.78 -15.68 -5.50
CA ARG A 205 -5.06 -15.64 -6.95
C ARG A 205 -6.49 -15.20 -7.25
N TRP A 206 -7.47 -15.74 -6.51
CA TRP A 206 -8.85 -15.32 -6.63
C TRP A 206 -9.01 -13.84 -6.32
N SER A 207 -8.37 -13.36 -5.26
CA SER A 207 -8.46 -11.96 -4.82
C SER A 207 -7.80 -11.03 -5.82
N VAL A 208 -6.61 -11.36 -6.33
CA VAL A 208 -5.93 -10.61 -7.39
C VAL A 208 -6.82 -10.46 -8.62
N LEU A 209 -7.40 -11.57 -9.11
CA LEU A 209 -8.26 -11.54 -10.29
C LEU A 209 -9.46 -10.63 -10.08
N ASN A 210 -10.19 -10.81 -8.97
CA ASN A 210 -11.39 -10.02 -8.68
C ASN A 210 -11.07 -8.53 -8.51
N THR A 211 -10.04 -8.22 -7.73
CA THR A 211 -9.58 -6.84 -7.52
C THR A 211 -9.18 -6.18 -8.84
N VAL A 212 -8.38 -6.85 -9.67
CA VAL A 212 -7.97 -6.31 -10.98
C VAL A 212 -9.18 -6.07 -11.89
N LEU A 213 -10.14 -7.00 -11.93
CA LEU A 213 -11.35 -6.85 -12.75
C LEU A 213 -12.22 -5.68 -12.28
N LEU A 214 -12.38 -5.50 -10.96
CA LEU A 214 -13.12 -4.37 -10.38
C LEU A 214 -12.43 -3.03 -10.70
N LEU A 215 -11.10 -2.95 -10.53
CA LEU A 215 -10.33 -1.74 -10.82
C LEU A 215 -10.31 -1.40 -12.31
N ARG A 216 -10.30 -2.40 -13.21
CA ARG A 216 -10.43 -2.19 -14.66
C ARG A 216 -11.83 -1.68 -15.02
N ARG A 217 -12.88 -2.28 -14.45
CA ARG A 217 -14.27 -1.86 -14.71
C ARG A 217 -14.51 -0.42 -14.28
N HIS A 218 -13.99 -0.03 -13.12
CA HIS A 218 -14.22 1.29 -12.52
C HIS A 218 -12.98 2.19 -12.63
N GLU A 219 -12.26 2.12 -13.75
CA GLU A 219 -11.04 2.90 -13.99
C GLU A 219 -11.27 4.42 -13.85
N LEU A 220 -12.39 4.91 -14.41
CA LEU A 220 -12.75 6.33 -14.35
C LEU A 220 -13.01 6.79 -12.91
N ALA A 221 -13.72 5.97 -12.12
CA ALA A 221 -14.00 6.26 -10.71
C ALA A 221 -12.69 6.29 -9.90
N ARG A 222 -11.79 5.32 -10.12
CA ARG A 222 -10.46 5.31 -9.50
C ARG A 222 -9.67 6.57 -9.84
N ALA A 223 -9.64 6.99 -11.11
CA ALA A 223 -8.87 8.14 -11.55
C ALA A 223 -9.36 9.45 -10.91
N LYS A 224 -10.67 9.70 -10.90
CA LYS A 224 -11.26 10.88 -10.25
C LYS A 224 -11.10 10.85 -8.73
N LEU A 225 -11.23 9.66 -8.13
CA LEU A 225 -11.00 9.47 -6.70
C LEU A 225 -9.55 9.80 -6.33
N ALA A 226 -8.59 9.33 -7.12
CA ALA A 226 -7.17 9.66 -6.94
C ALA A 226 -6.91 11.17 -7.04
N GLU A 227 -7.52 11.87 -7.99
CA GLU A 227 -7.42 13.33 -8.09
C GLU A 227 -7.96 14.03 -6.83
N ALA A 228 -9.14 13.63 -6.35
CA ALA A 228 -9.74 14.18 -5.14
C ALA A 228 -8.90 13.89 -3.89
N MET A 229 -8.32 12.68 -3.79
CA MET A 229 -7.43 12.32 -2.70
C MET A 229 -6.14 13.14 -2.73
N SER A 230 -5.53 13.34 -3.90
CA SER A 230 -4.34 14.21 -4.05
C SER A 230 -4.61 15.65 -3.62
N MET A 231 -5.84 16.15 -3.81
CA MET A 231 -6.29 17.45 -3.32
C MET A 231 -6.67 17.48 -1.83
N GLY A 232 -6.55 16.37 -1.10
CA GLY A 232 -6.91 16.26 0.31
C GLY A 232 -8.41 16.42 0.60
N LYS A 233 -9.28 16.02 -0.33
CA LYS A 233 -10.74 16.12 -0.16
C LYS A 233 -11.24 15.21 0.95
N SER A 234 -12.38 15.56 1.55
CA SER A 234 -12.98 14.76 2.61
C SER A 234 -13.49 13.40 2.11
N ILE A 235 -13.63 12.42 3.02
CA ILE A 235 -14.17 11.09 2.71
C ILE A 235 -15.55 11.20 2.04
N GLY A 236 -16.42 12.07 2.55
CA GLY A 236 -17.76 12.27 1.99
C GLY A 236 -17.72 12.77 0.54
N THR A 237 -16.77 13.66 0.23
CA THR A 237 -16.53 14.11 -1.15
C THR A 237 -16.01 12.97 -2.03
N CYS A 238 -15.08 12.16 -1.52
CA CYS A 238 -14.56 11.00 -2.23
C CYS A 238 -15.66 9.97 -2.54
N ILE A 239 -16.56 9.69 -1.57
CA ILE A 239 -17.72 8.81 -1.77
C ILE A 239 -18.66 9.38 -2.84
N GLY A 240 -18.98 10.68 -2.75
CA GLY A 240 -19.83 11.34 -3.74
C GLY A 240 -19.25 11.21 -5.16
N ILE A 241 -17.92 11.35 -5.32
CA ILE A 241 -17.26 11.15 -6.62
C ILE A 241 -17.40 9.71 -7.14
N ILE A 242 -17.32 8.72 -6.25
CA ILE A 242 -17.51 7.32 -6.62
C ILE A 242 -18.96 7.12 -7.09
N GLU A 243 -19.94 7.57 -6.30
CA GLU A 243 -21.38 7.44 -6.60
C GLU A 243 -21.78 8.18 -7.89
N GLU A 244 -21.26 9.38 -8.12
CA GLU A 244 -21.51 10.15 -9.35
C GLU A 244 -20.85 9.54 -10.59
N THR A 245 -19.79 8.74 -10.42
CA THR A 245 -19.03 8.18 -11.54
C THR A 245 -19.42 6.75 -11.86
N ILE A 246 -19.95 6.01 -10.89
CA ILE A 246 -20.55 4.69 -11.09
C ILE A 246 -22.02 4.90 -11.46
N ASP A 247 -22.29 5.08 -12.75
CA ASP A 247 -23.64 5.33 -13.28
C ASP A 247 -24.56 4.11 -13.05
N ASP A 248 -25.86 4.36 -12.80
CA ASP A 248 -26.92 3.42 -12.33
C ASP A 248 -27.06 2.11 -13.14
N SER A 249 -26.48 2.04 -14.33
CA SER A 249 -26.46 0.83 -15.17
C SER A 249 -25.66 -0.35 -14.58
N ASP A 250 -24.71 -0.09 -13.69
CA ASP A 250 -23.99 -1.14 -12.95
C ASP A 250 -24.74 -1.58 -11.67
N ILE A 251 -25.73 -0.80 -11.22
CA ILE A 251 -26.57 -1.11 -10.04
C ILE A 251 -27.75 -2.02 -10.45
N GLN A 252 -28.29 -1.89 -11.67
CA GLN A 252 -29.42 -2.74 -12.13
C GLN A 252 -29.04 -4.19 -12.44
N LEU A 253 -27.75 -4.50 -12.68
CA LEU A 253 -27.27 -5.88 -12.80
C LEU A 253 -27.11 -6.58 -11.43
N GLN A 254 -27.44 -5.92 -10.33
CA GLN A 254 -27.44 -6.49 -8.98
C GLN A 254 -28.81 -6.97 -8.50
N LEU A 255 -29.87 -6.84 -9.31
CA LEU A 255 -31.25 -7.26 -8.98
C LEU A 255 -31.93 -8.15 -10.04
N GLY A 256 -31.17 -8.68 -11.00
CA GLY A 256 -31.64 -9.62 -12.04
C GLY A 256 -31.07 -11.02 -11.88
#